data_AF-A0A959VYZ0-F1
#
_entry.id   AF-A0A959VYZ0-F1
#
_cell.length_a   1.000
_cell.length_b   1.000
_cell.length_c   1.000
_cell.angle_alpha   90.00
_cell.angle_beta   90.00
_cell.angle_gamma   90.00
#
_symmetry.space_group_name_H-M   'P 1'
#
loop_
_entity.id
_entity.type
_entity.pdbx_description
1 polymer ?
#
loop_
_entity_poly.entity_id
_entity_poly.type
_entity_poly.pdbx_seq_one_letter_code
_entity_poly.pdbx_strand_id
1 'polypeptide(L)'
;MAPTRKVFAALAGGLALALACSLMLATLAPGPASAATLEQKQAAARDRIQQTTDAIEADRADLDAAQQRADQASAREADLSGLLANGEQRSADLAEQLDAAEAALARSKKRLARARRFLAEHLVAVYMSGGEPDTLDMALGAGSFGELASGTEYLTAIEDSNERLMERVTELRRQLNGEVGDLGDAKLAVDRHNAALAAARDQIASVRAAAESSAATLASENAARAGQIESLKGDIAGWQKQIEKQQKVSARQAEVEVAQNLGGPYSIPTYIVMCESGGNYSAVNPSSGAGGAYQIMPSTWEAYGGTGLPQEASKAEQDRIAALIWADSGPGAWSCA
;
A
#
# COMPACT_ATOMS: atom_id res chain seq x y z
N MET A 1 -16.10 -12.01 35.67
CA MET A 1 -14.99 -11.05 35.55
C MET A 1 -14.47 -11.13 34.13
N ALA A 2 -14.75 -10.12 33.32
CA ALA A 2 -14.45 -10.09 31.89
C ALA A 2 -13.09 -9.42 31.63
N PRO A 3 -12.24 -9.92 30.72
CA PRO A 3 -11.08 -9.18 30.26
C PRO A 3 -11.38 -8.40 28.99
N THR A 4 -10.89 -7.17 29.02
CA THR A 4 -10.88 -6.10 28.04
C THR A 4 -10.33 -6.49 26.67
N ARG A 5 -11.14 -6.30 25.62
CA ARG A 5 -10.71 -6.17 24.22
C ARG A 5 -10.23 -4.74 23.97
N LYS A 6 -8.93 -4.53 23.80
CA LYS A 6 -8.35 -3.30 23.23
C LYS A 6 -7.09 -3.61 22.41
N VAL A 7 -7.25 -4.30 21.26
CA VAL A 7 -6.27 -4.27 20.17
C VAL A 7 -7.02 -4.51 18.85
N PHE A 8 -7.76 -3.51 18.37
CA PHE A 8 -8.26 -3.41 16.99
C PHE A 8 -8.78 -1.98 16.81
N ALA A 9 -7.87 -1.02 16.67
CA ALA A 9 -8.19 0.37 16.38
C ALA A 9 -6.98 1.06 15.73
N ALA A 10 -6.63 0.64 14.52
CA ALA A 10 -5.72 1.40 13.65
C ALA A 10 -5.79 0.81 12.22
N LEU A 11 -6.92 0.97 11.51
CA LEU A 11 -7.01 0.79 10.04
C LEU A 11 -8.36 1.26 9.46
N ALA A 12 -8.97 2.29 10.04
CA ALA A 12 -10.20 2.90 9.52
C ALA A 12 -10.16 4.44 9.64
N GLY A 13 -9.05 5.04 9.23
CA GLY A 13 -8.86 6.49 9.21
C GLY A 13 -8.13 6.88 7.94
N GLY A 14 -8.88 7.08 6.85
CA GLY A 14 -8.29 7.48 5.57
C GLY A 14 -9.28 7.53 4.40
N LEU A 15 -10.59 7.41 4.64
CA LEU A 15 -11.60 7.50 3.60
C LEU A 15 -12.70 8.44 4.09
N ALA A 16 -12.67 9.69 3.62
CA ALA A 16 -13.78 10.68 3.57
C ALA A 16 -13.33 12.12 3.88
N LEU A 17 -12.27 12.63 3.25
CA LEU A 17 -12.05 14.07 3.23
C LEU A 17 -11.45 14.53 1.89
N ALA A 18 -12.30 14.69 0.87
CA ALA A 18 -12.14 15.67 -0.22
C ALA A 18 -13.20 15.45 -1.33
N LEU A 19 -14.47 15.69 -1.02
CA LEU A 19 -15.50 15.79 -2.08
C LEU A 19 -16.62 16.73 -1.65
N ALA A 20 -16.27 18.00 -1.47
CA ALA A 20 -17.24 19.09 -1.36
C ALA A 20 -16.59 20.45 -1.67
N CYS A 21 -16.04 20.62 -2.88
CA CYS A 21 -15.94 21.96 -3.47
C CYS A 21 -16.95 22.02 -4.61
N SER A 22 -18.21 22.23 -4.20
CA SER A 22 -19.34 22.48 -5.06
C SER A 22 -19.07 23.69 -5.95
N LEU A 23 -19.19 23.47 -7.26
CA LEU A 23 -19.12 24.48 -8.30
C LEU A 23 -20.04 25.67 -8.01
N MET A 24 -19.47 26.86 -7.85
CA MET A 24 -20.17 28.08 -8.25
C MET A 24 -19.96 28.27 -9.76
N LEU A 25 -20.90 27.75 -10.54
CA LEU A 25 -21.06 28.08 -11.96
C LEU A 25 -21.66 29.49 -12.05
N ALA A 26 -20.81 30.50 -12.22
CA ALA A 26 -21.24 31.76 -12.79
C ALA A 26 -21.53 31.53 -14.28
N THR A 27 -22.80 31.67 -14.68
CA THR A 27 -23.24 31.65 -16.07
C THR A 27 -22.71 32.89 -16.80
N LEU A 28 -21.55 32.76 -17.44
CA LEU A 28 -21.10 33.66 -18.49
C LEU A 28 -21.23 32.94 -19.83
N ALA A 29 -21.78 33.65 -20.82
CA ALA A 29 -21.95 33.20 -22.19
C ALA A 29 -20.66 32.57 -22.77
N PRO A 30 -20.75 31.60 -23.70
CA PRO A 30 -19.59 30.95 -24.29
C PRO A 30 -18.94 31.89 -25.32
N GLY A 31 -18.30 32.96 -24.84
CA GLY A 31 -17.29 33.70 -25.60
C GLY A 31 -15.95 32.95 -25.53
N PRO A 32 -15.02 33.19 -26.47
CA PRO A 32 -13.66 32.69 -26.33
C PRO A 32 -13.11 33.16 -24.98
N ALA A 33 -12.66 32.22 -24.14
CA ALA A 33 -12.10 32.54 -22.82
C ALA A 33 -11.00 33.58 -22.99
N SER A 34 -11.06 34.68 -22.24
CA SER A 34 -10.06 35.75 -22.33
C SER A 34 -8.67 35.23 -21.92
N ALA A 35 -7.61 35.86 -22.40
CA ALA A 35 -6.23 35.51 -22.05
C ALA A 35 -6.04 35.41 -20.51
N ALA A 36 -6.59 36.35 -19.74
CA ALA A 36 -6.56 36.33 -18.27
C ALA A 36 -7.24 35.08 -17.66
N THR A 37 -8.32 34.59 -18.27
CA THR A 37 -9.00 33.37 -17.81
C THR A 37 -8.15 32.13 -18.07
N LEU A 38 -7.47 32.08 -19.21
CA LEU A 38 -6.56 30.98 -19.56
C LEU A 38 -5.31 30.98 -18.67
N GLU A 39 -4.78 32.16 -18.31
CA GLU A 39 -3.67 32.31 -17.37
C GLU A 39 -4.05 31.80 -15.97
N GLN A 40 -5.23 32.15 -15.47
CA GLN A 40 -5.72 31.65 -14.18
C GLN A 40 -5.88 30.11 -14.20
N LYS A 41 -6.39 29.54 -15.28
CA LYS A 41 -6.48 28.08 -15.46
C LYS A 41 -5.11 27.41 -15.47
N GLN A 42 -4.10 28.03 -16.12
CA GLN A 42 -2.73 27.52 -16.10
C GLN A 42 -2.13 27.52 -14.69
N ALA A 43 -2.31 28.60 -13.93
CA ALA A 43 -1.84 28.69 -12.55
C ALA A 43 -2.47 27.58 -11.68
N ALA A 44 -3.80 27.44 -11.74
CA ALA A 44 -4.51 26.40 -11.00
C ALA A 44 -4.09 24.97 -11.41
N ALA A 45 -3.84 24.73 -12.71
CA ALA A 45 -3.35 23.45 -13.19
C ALA A 45 -1.91 23.15 -12.70
N ARG A 46 -1.02 24.16 -12.67
CA ARG A 46 0.33 24.02 -12.11
C ARG A 46 0.29 23.70 -10.61
N ASP A 47 -0.55 24.41 -9.85
CA ASP A 47 -0.74 24.13 -8.42
C ASP A 47 -1.27 22.71 -8.20
N ARG A 48 -2.21 22.25 -9.06
CA ARG A 48 -2.74 20.89 -8.99
C ARG A 48 -1.71 19.82 -9.33
N ILE A 49 -0.83 20.07 -10.31
CA ILE A 49 0.30 19.20 -10.62
C ILE A 49 1.24 19.09 -9.42
N GLN A 50 1.56 20.22 -8.76
CA GLN A 50 2.43 20.21 -7.57
C GLN A 50 1.80 19.39 -6.44
N GLN A 51 0.53 19.67 -6.09
CA GLN A 51 -0.20 18.90 -5.07
C GLN A 51 -0.27 17.41 -5.37
N THR A 52 -0.46 17.05 -6.65
CA THR A 52 -0.54 15.64 -7.06
C THR A 52 0.84 14.97 -7.02
N THR A 53 1.91 15.71 -7.32
CA THR A 53 3.29 15.23 -7.23
C THR A 53 3.66 14.97 -5.77
N ASP A 54 3.36 15.90 -4.87
CA ASP A 54 3.60 15.74 -3.42
C ASP A 54 2.81 14.54 -2.87
N ALA A 55 1.59 14.31 -3.34
CA ALA A 55 0.79 13.15 -2.97
C ALA A 55 1.41 11.83 -3.48
N ILE A 56 1.94 11.78 -4.71
CA ILE A 56 2.65 10.60 -5.23
C ILE A 56 3.91 10.32 -4.40
N GLU A 57 4.64 11.35 -3.97
CA GLU A 57 5.82 11.18 -3.11
C GLU A 57 5.46 10.61 -1.74
N ALA A 58 4.36 11.06 -1.12
CA ALA A 58 3.84 10.48 0.11
C ALA A 58 3.40 9.01 -0.10
N ASP A 59 2.63 8.73 -1.16
CA ASP A 59 2.14 7.39 -1.50
C ASP A 59 3.32 6.43 -1.80
N ARG A 60 4.47 6.92 -2.30
CA ARG A 60 5.70 6.12 -2.48
C ARG A 60 6.31 5.69 -1.15
N ALA A 61 6.37 6.57 -0.16
CA ALA A 61 6.84 6.19 1.17
C ALA A 61 5.93 5.12 1.81
N ASP A 62 4.62 5.25 1.61
CA ASP A 62 3.64 4.25 2.06
C ASP A 62 3.76 2.92 1.31
N LEU A 63 4.04 2.96 0.00
CA LEU A 63 4.32 1.79 -0.83
C LEU A 63 5.56 1.04 -0.33
N ASP A 64 6.67 1.75 -0.08
CA ASP A 64 7.90 1.16 0.45
C ASP A 64 7.67 0.55 1.83
N ALA A 65 6.90 1.24 2.69
CA ALA A 65 6.51 0.71 4.00
C ALA A 65 5.60 -0.51 3.91
N ALA A 66 4.71 -0.59 2.91
CA ALA A 66 3.87 -1.75 2.65
C ALA A 66 4.70 -2.94 2.14
N GLN A 67 5.65 -2.69 1.23
CA GLN A 67 6.57 -3.71 0.72
C GLN A 67 7.45 -4.27 1.84
N GLN A 68 8.04 -3.41 2.67
CA GLN A 68 8.82 -3.85 3.83
C GLN A 68 7.99 -4.70 4.81
N ARG A 69 6.71 -4.36 5.02
CA ARG A 69 5.80 -5.18 5.84
C ARG A 69 5.55 -6.55 5.22
N ALA A 70 5.37 -6.64 3.90
CA ALA A 70 5.21 -7.90 3.18
C ALA A 70 6.49 -8.76 3.25
N ASP A 71 7.67 -8.15 3.11
CA ASP A 71 8.95 -8.83 3.20
C ASP A 71 9.20 -9.36 4.62
N GLN A 72 8.91 -8.55 5.65
CA GLN A 72 8.99 -8.97 7.05
C GLN A 72 8.02 -10.11 7.37
N ALA A 73 6.79 -10.06 6.85
CA ALA A 73 5.82 -11.15 6.99
C ALA A 73 6.33 -12.44 6.33
N SER A 74 6.92 -12.34 5.14
CA SER A 74 7.51 -13.48 4.42
C SER A 74 8.71 -14.09 5.16
N ALA A 75 9.57 -13.25 5.77
CA ALA A 75 10.68 -13.72 6.60
C ALA A 75 10.18 -14.46 7.86
N ARG A 76 9.13 -13.95 8.52
CA ARG A 76 8.49 -14.63 9.66
C ARG A 76 7.82 -15.93 9.26
N GLU A 77 7.20 -15.99 8.08
CA GLU A 77 6.63 -17.21 7.51
C GLU A 77 7.70 -18.29 7.32
N ALA A 78 8.87 -17.91 6.80
CA ALA A 78 10.00 -18.83 6.62
C ALA A 78 10.53 -19.36 7.96
N ASP A 79 10.71 -18.49 8.95
CA ASP A 79 11.16 -18.88 10.30
C ASP A 79 10.16 -19.83 10.98
N LEU A 80 8.87 -19.50 10.94
CA LEU A 80 7.82 -20.36 11.48
C LEU A 80 7.72 -21.69 10.73
N SER A 81 7.89 -21.70 9.41
CA SER A 81 7.91 -22.95 8.66
C SER A 81 9.08 -23.85 9.09
N GLY A 82 10.24 -23.26 9.41
CA GLY A 82 11.37 -23.98 10.01
C GLY A 82 11.07 -24.50 11.41
N LEU A 83 10.47 -23.69 12.28
CA LEU A 83 10.02 -24.14 13.61
C LEU A 83 8.96 -25.23 13.53
N LEU A 84 8.10 -25.20 12.51
CA LEU A 84 7.05 -26.18 12.30
C LEU A 84 7.61 -27.50 11.81
N ALA A 85 8.61 -27.50 10.92
CA ALA A 85 9.32 -28.71 10.55
C ALA A 85 9.98 -29.38 11.79
N ASN A 86 10.59 -28.56 12.66
CA ASN A 86 11.11 -29.04 13.94
C ASN A 86 10.00 -29.51 14.91
N GLY A 87 8.86 -28.82 14.91
CA GLY A 87 7.68 -29.16 15.72
C GLY A 87 6.99 -30.44 15.26
N GLU A 88 6.87 -30.66 13.96
CA GLU A 88 6.34 -31.88 13.34
C GLU A 88 7.26 -33.06 13.65
N GLN A 89 8.58 -32.89 13.52
CA GLN A 89 9.54 -33.90 13.93
C GLN A 89 9.40 -34.23 15.42
N ARG A 90 9.29 -33.20 16.27
CA ARG A 90 9.10 -33.40 17.71
C ARG A 90 7.75 -34.03 18.04
N SER A 91 6.71 -33.73 17.29
CA SER A 91 5.39 -34.35 17.39
C SER A 91 5.44 -35.83 16.99
N ALA A 92 6.24 -36.17 15.97
CA ALA A 92 6.49 -37.56 15.58
C ALA A 92 7.28 -38.31 16.66
N ASP A 93 8.33 -37.70 17.22
CA ASP A 93 9.09 -38.27 18.34
C ASP A 93 8.18 -38.49 19.57
N LEU A 94 7.28 -37.55 19.84
CA LEU A 94 6.30 -37.67 20.93
C LEU A 94 5.26 -38.75 20.63
N ALA A 95 4.84 -38.94 19.37
CA ALA A 95 3.96 -40.02 18.97
C ALA A 95 4.63 -41.40 19.15
N GLU A 96 5.93 -41.53 18.86
CA GLU A 96 6.67 -42.76 19.12
C GLU A 96 6.80 -43.04 20.63
N GLN A 97 7.12 -42.01 21.43
CA GLN A 97 7.14 -42.13 22.90
C GLN A 97 5.78 -42.51 23.46
N LEU A 98 4.72 -41.97 22.87
CA LEU A 98 3.34 -42.25 23.22
C LEU A 98 2.99 -43.72 22.96
N ASP A 99 3.31 -44.25 21.78
CA ASP A 99 3.11 -45.66 21.43
C ASP A 99 3.89 -46.58 22.39
N ALA A 100 5.12 -46.20 22.72
CA ALA A 100 5.93 -46.92 23.70
C ALA A 100 5.31 -46.90 25.11
N ALA A 101 4.75 -45.75 25.52
CA ALA A 101 4.05 -45.58 26.79
C ALA A 101 2.73 -46.37 26.83
N GLU A 102 1.94 -46.37 25.75
CA GLU A 102 0.73 -47.19 25.64
C GLU A 102 1.04 -48.70 25.72
N ALA A 103 2.12 -49.13 25.07
CA ALA A 103 2.61 -50.50 25.18
C ALA A 103 3.08 -50.84 26.60
N ALA A 104 3.76 -49.91 27.29
CA ALA A 104 4.14 -50.08 28.69
C ALA A 104 2.91 -50.17 29.61
N LEU A 105 1.94 -49.29 29.41
CA LEU A 105 0.66 -49.30 30.10
C LEU A 105 -0.08 -50.63 29.91
N ALA A 106 -0.09 -51.18 28.68
CA ALA A 106 -0.69 -52.49 28.41
C ALA A 106 0.03 -53.62 29.16
N ARG A 107 1.36 -53.57 29.27
CA ARG A 107 2.15 -54.51 30.11
C ARG A 107 1.81 -54.35 31.59
N SER A 108 1.70 -53.13 32.10
CA SER A 108 1.30 -52.83 33.49
C SER A 108 -0.12 -53.33 33.80
N LYS A 109 -1.09 -53.13 32.90
CA LYS A 109 -2.44 -53.69 33.00
C LYS A 109 -2.42 -55.21 33.11
N LYS A 110 -1.65 -55.90 32.27
CA LYS A 110 -1.50 -57.36 32.33
C LYS A 110 -0.88 -57.82 33.65
N ARG A 111 0.13 -57.11 34.18
CA ARG A 111 0.74 -57.41 35.49
C ARG A 111 -0.27 -57.24 36.62
N LEU A 112 -1.02 -56.15 36.63
CA LEU A 112 -2.07 -55.91 37.61
C LEU A 112 -3.17 -56.98 37.54
N ALA A 113 -3.60 -57.37 36.34
CA ALA A 113 -4.57 -58.45 36.16
C ALA A 113 -4.07 -59.79 36.72
N ARG A 114 -2.80 -60.14 36.50
CA ARG A 114 -2.18 -61.34 37.09
C ARG A 114 -2.09 -61.26 38.60
N ALA A 115 -1.63 -60.14 39.16
CA ALA A 115 -1.52 -59.94 40.60
C ALA A 115 -2.90 -60.01 41.28
N ARG A 116 -3.93 -59.42 40.67
CA ARG A 116 -5.33 -59.52 41.14
C ARG A 116 -5.87 -60.94 41.08
N ARG A 117 -5.58 -61.68 40.01
CA ARG A 117 -6.00 -63.09 39.90
C ARG A 117 -5.34 -63.93 40.97
N PHE A 118 -4.02 -63.80 41.14
CA PHE A 118 -3.28 -64.51 42.18
C PHE A 118 -3.83 -64.21 43.58
N LEU A 119 -4.06 -62.92 43.89
CA LEU A 119 -4.67 -62.51 45.14
C LEU A 119 -6.07 -63.11 45.32
N ALA A 120 -6.90 -63.13 44.28
CA ALA A 120 -8.24 -63.71 44.35
C ALA A 120 -8.22 -65.24 44.56
N GLU A 121 -7.37 -65.96 43.82
CA GLU A 121 -7.18 -67.41 43.98
C GLU A 121 -6.70 -67.74 45.40
N HIS A 122 -5.76 -66.96 45.92
CA HIS A 122 -5.23 -67.13 47.28
C HIS A 122 -6.29 -66.86 48.35
N LEU A 123 -7.04 -65.75 48.24
CA LEU A 123 -8.13 -65.43 49.18
C LEU A 123 -9.24 -66.49 49.18
N VAL A 124 -9.59 -67.04 48.01
CA VAL A 124 -10.56 -68.14 47.90
C VAL A 124 -10.00 -69.41 48.54
N ALA A 125 -8.73 -69.73 48.32
CA ALA A 125 -8.09 -70.89 48.93
C ALA A 125 -8.10 -70.78 50.46
N VAL A 126 -7.71 -69.62 51.01
CA VAL A 126 -7.76 -69.32 52.46
C VAL A 126 -9.19 -69.43 53.00
N TYR A 127 -10.18 -68.92 52.27
CA TYR A 127 -11.59 -69.05 52.66
C TYR A 127 -12.07 -70.50 52.66
N MET A 128 -11.77 -71.27 51.60
CA MET A 128 -12.19 -72.67 51.45
C MET A 128 -11.48 -73.61 52.43
N SER A 129 -10.29 -73.26 52.93
CA SER A 129 -9.59 -73.99 53.99
C SER A 129 -10.13 -73.73 55.39
N GLY A 130 -11.22 -72.96 55.54
CA GLY A 130 -11.85 -72.67 56.84
C GLY A 130 -11.47 -71.32 57.45
N GLY A 131 -10.85 -70.43 56.68
CA GLY A 131 -10.27 -69.17 57.15
C GLY A 131 -8.76 -69.25 57.32
N GLU A 132 -8.14 -68.16 57.77
CA GLU A 132 -6.78 -68.21 58.30
C GLU A 132 -6.81 -69.11 59.56
N PRO A 133 -5.96 -70.14 59.67
CA PRO A 133 -5.91 -70.97 60.87
C PRO A 133 -5.74 -70.08 62.08
N ASP A 134 -6.69 -70.12 63.03
CA ASP A 134 -6.57 -69.29 64.23
C ASP A 134 -5.27 -69.71 64.94
N THR A 135 -4.38 -68.74 65.15
CA THR A 135 -3.11 -68.95 65.84
C THR A 135 -3.33 -69.62 67.19
N LEU A 136 -4.50 -69.39 67.81
CA LEU A 136 -4.93 -70.05 69.04
C LEU A 136 -5.27 -71.53 68.83
N ASP A 137 -6.05 -71.88 67.80
CA ASP A 137 -6.44 -73.27 67.51
C ASP A 137 -5.26 -74.11 67.04
N MET A 138 -4.34 -73.52 66.27
CA MET A 138 -3.13 -74.21 65.82
C MET A 138 -2.11 -74.37 66.95
N ALA A 139 -2.06 -73.42 67.90
CA ALA A 139 -1.24 -73.55 69.09
C ALA A 139 -1.75 -74.62 70.06
N LEU A 140 -3.07 -74.81 70.14
CA LEU A 140 -3.73 -75.83 70.96
C LEU A 140 -3.66 -77.23 70.33
N GLY A 141 -3.49 -77.33 69.01
CA GLY A 141 -3.40 -78.59 68.26
C GLY A 141 -1.98 -79.15 68.03
N ALA A 142 -0.92 -78.39 68.34
CA ALA A 142 0.47 -78.78 68.07
C ALA A 142 0.94 -79.93 69.00
N GLY A 143 1.50 -81.00 68.43
CA GLY A 143 1.98 -82.16 69.18
C GLY A 143 3.37 -81.97 69.81
N SER A 144 4.09 -80.91 69.44
CA SER A 144 5.41 -80.57 69.98
C SER A 144 5.71 -79.07 69.90
N PHE A 145 6.64 -78.58 70.73
CA PHE A 145 7.10 -77.19 70.72
C PHE A 145 7.74 -76.77 69.38
N GLY A 146 8.39 -77.70 68.66
CA GLY A 146 8.96 -77.43 67.34
C GLY A 146 7.89 -77.26 66.25
N GLU A 147 6.80 -78.03 66.32
CA GLU A 147 5.67 -77.94 65.40
C GLU A 147 4.87 -76.65 65.60
N LEU A 148 4.72 -76.22 66.86
CA LEU A 148 4.17 -74.90 67.22
C LEU A 148 5.00 -73.76 66.62
N ALA A 149 6.32 -73.79 66.81
CA ALA A 149 7.22 -72.72 66.37
C ALA A 149 7.23 -72.56 64.84
N SER A 150 7.40 -73.66 64.11
CA SER A 150 7.36 -73.64 62.63
C SER A 150 5.98 -73.23 62.13
N GLY A 151 4.91 -73.70 62.77
CA GLY A 151 3.54 -73.32 62.44
C GLY A 151 3.28 -71.82 62.56
N THR A 152 3.70 -71.19 63.66
CA THR A 152 3.56 -69.74 63.84
C THR A 152 4.38 -68.95 62.84
N GLU A 153 5.60 -69.39 62.50
CA GLU A 153 6.45 -68.74 61.50
C GLU A 153 5.84 -68.81 60.09
N TYR A 154 5.23 -69.94 59.73
CA TYR A 154 4.53 -70.10 58.45
C TYR A 154 3.30 -69.21 58.33
N LEU A 155 2.49 -69.08 59.39
CA LEU A 155 1.30 -68.24 59.38
C LEU A 155 1.68 -66.76 59.24
N THR A 156 2.63 -66.28 60.05
CA THR A 156 3.13 -64.91 59.94
C THR A 156 3.69 -64.64 58.55
N ALA A 157 4.44 -65.57 57.95
CA ALA A 157 4.97 -65.40 56.59
C ALA A 157 3.87 -65.29 55.51
N ILE A 158 2.72 -65.96 55.69
CA ILE A 158 1.57 -65.90 54.78
C ILE A 158 0.84 -64.57 54.92
N GLU A 159 0.55 -64.11 56.14
CA GLU A 159 -0.07 -62.80 56.42
C GLU A 159 0.76 -61.67 55.82
N ASP A 160 2.06 -61.68 56.09
CA ASP A 160 3.05 -60.77 55.53
C ASP A 160 3.03 -60.76 53.98
N SER A 161 2.91 -61.94 53.38
CA SER A 161 2.83 -62.08 51.92
C SER A 161 1.52 -61.51 51.37
N ASN A 162 0.41 -61.67 52.10
CA ASN A 162 -0.91 -61.14 51.73
C ASN A 162 -0.93 -59.61 51.77
N GLU A 163 -0.42 -59.01 52.84
CA GLU A 163 -0.30 -57.55 52.95
C GLU A 163 0.54 -56.98 51.81
N ARG A 164 1.72 -57.57 51.54
CA ARG A 164 2.58 -57.16 50.42
C ARG A 164 1.88 -57.27 49.05
N LEU A 165 1.06 -58.29 48.82
CA LEU A 165 0.31 -58.46 47.58
C LEU A 165 -0.80 -57.40 47.42
N MET A 166 -1.54 -57.11 48.49
CA MET A 166 -2.58 -56.08 48.50
C MET A 166 -1.99 -54.68 48.29
N GLU A 167 -0.89 -54.36 48.98
CA GLU A 167 -0.13 -53.12 48.77
C GLU A 167 0.36 -53.02 47.33
N ARG A 168 0.92 -54.11 46.78
CA ARG A 168 1.43 -54.13 45.41
C ARG A 168 0.34 -53.88 44.37
N VAL A 169 -0.85 -54.50 44.54
CA VAL A 169 -2.00 -54.30 43.64
C VAL A 169 -2.52 -52.87 43.73
N THR A 170 -2.62 -52.33 44.94
CA THR A 170 -3.08 -50.95 45.18
C THR A 170 -2.12 -49.93 44.56
N GLU A 171 -0.82 -50.11 44.75
CA GLU A 171 0.21 -49.24 44.19
C GLU A 171 0.24 -49.32 42.65
N LEU A 172 0.17 -50.52 42.08
CA LEU A 172 0.09 -50.69 40.62
C LEU A 172 -1.16 -50.02 40.02
N ARG A 173 -2.31 -50.06 40.72
CA ARG A 173 -3.53 -49.38 40.27
C ARG A 173 -3.37 -47.86 40.30
N ARG A 174 -2.75 -47.33 41.35
CA ARG A 174 -2.47 -45.89 41.49
C ARG A 174 -1.51 -45.40 40.41
N GLN A 175 -0.41 -46.11 40.20
CA GLN A 175 0.57 -45.81 39.14
C GLN A 175 -0.08 -45.82 37.76
N LEU A 176 -0.86 -46.85 37.44
CA LEU A 176 -1.54 -46.96 36.14
C LEU A 176 -2.50 -45.81 35.87
N ASN A 177 -3.27 -45.38 36.87
CA ASN A 177 -4.19 -44.25 36.73
C ASN A 177 -3.43 -42.93 36.52
N GLY A 178 -2.30 -42.74 37.19
CA GLY A 178 -1.42 -41.58 36.97
C GLY A 178 -0.86 -41.56 35.55
N GLU A 179 -0.26 -42.67 35.11
CA GLU A 179 0.31 -42.82 33.76
C GLU A 179 -0.73 -42.53 32.65
N VAL A 180 -1.99 -42.97 32.81
CA VAL A 180 -3.06 -42.65 31.84
C VAL A 180 -3.40 -41.16 31.82
N GLY A 181 -3.43 -40.51 32.98
CA GLY A 181 -3.71 -39.08 33.09
C GLY A 181 -2.63 -38.25 32.42
N ASP A 182 -1.38 -38.48 32.80
CA ASP A 182 -0.20 -37.76 32.27
C ASP A 182 -0.10 -37.90 30.75
N LEU A 183 -0.41 -39.10 30.22
CA LEU A 183 -0.43 -39.37 28.78
C LEU A 183 -1.50 -38.55 28.05
N GLY A 184 -2.70 -38.45 28.64
CA GLY A 184 -3.79 -37.66 28.08
C GLY A 184 -3.46 -36.18 28.02
N ASP A 185 -2.86 -35.64 29.09
CA ASP A 185 -2.43 -34.24 29.17
C ASP A 185 -1.32 -33.92 28.17
N ALA A 186 -0.36 -34.84 28.00
CA ALA A 186 0.72 -34.69 27.03
C ALA A 186 0.20 -34.64 25.57
N LYS A 187 -0.71 -35.54 25.18
CA LYS A 187 -1.34 -35.52 23.83
C LYS A 187 -2.03 -34.18 23.58
N LEU A 188 -2.83 -33.73 24.54
CA LEU A 188 -3.60 -32.50 24.43
C LEU A 188 -2.70 -31.26 24.32
N ALA A 189 -1.54 -31.26 25.01
CA ALA A 189 -0.56 -30.19 24.90
C ALA A 189 0.05 -30.10 23.49
N VAL A 190 0.38 -31.24 22.87
CA VAL A 190 0.90 -31.31 21.49
C VAL A 190 -0.13 -30.81 20.49
N ASP A 191 -1.38 -31.30 20.57
CA ASP A 191 -2.45 -30.88 19.66
C ASP A 191 -2.70 -29.37 19.72
N ARG A 192 -2.71 -28.79 20.93
CA ARG A 192 -2.85 -27.33 21.12
C ARG A 192 -1.68 -26.57 20.52
N HIS A 193 -0.45 -27.07 20.66
CA HIS A 193 0.73 -26.43 20.10
C HIS A 193 0.69 -26.42 18.56
N ASN A 194 0.35 -27.56 17.94
CA ASN A 194 0.22 -27.70 16.50
C ASN A 194 -0.90 -26.79 15.95
N ALA A 195 -2.05 -26.73 16.64
CA ALA A 195 -3.14 -25.82 16.28
C ALA A 195 -2.74 -24.34 16.37
N ALA A 196 -1.98 -23.95 17.42
CA ALA A 196 -1.48 -22.59 17.57
C ALA A 196 -0.50 -22.21 16.47
N LEU A 197 0.38 -23.13 16.07
CA LEU A 197 1.31 -22.95 14.95
C LEU A 197 0.56 -22.75 13.62
N ALA A 198 -0.43 -23.59 13.33
CA ALA A 198 -1.26 -23.45 12.14
C ALA A 198 -1.97 -22.08 12.10
N ALA A 199 -2.59 -21.67 13.22
CA ALA A 199 -3.24 -20.37 13.33
C ALA A 199 -2.25 -19.19 13.14
N ALA A 200 -1.02 -19.30 13.63
CA ALA A 200 0.01 -18.28 13.44
C ALA A 200 0.40 -18.14 11.95
N ARG A 201 0.46 -19.25 11.19
CA ARG A 201 0.70 -19.21 9.74
C ARG A 201 -0.43 -18.49 9.02
N ASP A 202 -1.68 -18.83 9.33
CA ASP A 202 -2.85 -18.22 8.69
C ASP A 202 -2.89 -16.70 8.94
N GLN A 203 -2.55 -16.27 10.16
CA GLN A 203 -2.43 -14.85 10.49
C GLN A 203 -1.34 -14.15 9.67
N ILE A 204 -0.17 -14.75 9.51
CA ILE A 204 0.93 -14.16 8.74
C ILE A 204 0.60 -14.11 7.26
N ALA A 205 0.03 -15.18 6.70
CA ALA A 205 -0.44 -15.22 5.33
C ALA A 205 -1.49 -14.11 5.08
N SER A 206 -2.41 -13.91 6.04
CA SER A 206 -3.38 -12.82 5.97
C SER A 206 -2.74 -11.43 6.02
N VAL A 207 -1.76 -11.20 6.90
CA VAL A 207 -1.01 -9.92 6.98
C VAL A 207 -0.26 -9.65 5.68
N ARG A 208 0.39 -10.67 5.12
CA ARG A 208 1.11 -10.57 3.85
C ARG A 208 0.15 -10.22 2.70
N ALA A 209 -0.95 -10.96 2.56
CA ALA A 209 -1.94 -10.71 1.53
C ALA A 209 -2.54 -9.29 1.64
N ALA A 210 -2.77 -8.80 2.86
CA ALA A 210 -3.24 -7.44 3.10
C ALA A 210 -2.20 -6.38 2.70
N ALA A 211 -0.92 -6.62 3.01
CA ALA A 211 0.17 -5.72 2.63
C ALA A 211 0.37 -5.66 1.11
N GLU A 212 0.38 -6.82 0.44
CA GLU A 212 0.47 -6.93 -1.02
C GLU A 212 -0.72 -6.24 -1.73
N SER A 213 -1.93 -6.45 -1.21
CA SER A 213 -3.15 -5.77 -1.72
C SER A 213 -3.06 -4.24 -1.57
N SER A 214 -2.63 -3.76 -0.39
CA SER A 214 -2.43 -2.32 -0.17
C SER A 214 -1.38 -1.73 -1.11
N ALA A 215 -0.27 -2.44 -1.35
CA ALA A 215 0.76 -2.00 -2.28
C ALA A 215 0.24 -1.93 -3.72
N ALA A 216 -0.55 -2.92 -4.15
CA ALA A 216 -1.17 -2.92 -5.47
C ALA A 216 -2.15 -1.74 -5.66
N THR A 217 -2.95 -1.41 -4.64
CA THR A 217 -3.85 -0.25 -4.66
C THR A 217 -3.06 1.05 -4.80
N LEU A 218 -2.05 1.28 -3.96
CA LEU A 218 -1.21 2.49 -4.01
C LEU A 218 -0.50 2.63 -5.36
N ALA A 219 0.01 1.53 -5.93
CA ALA A 219 0.64 1.53 -7.24
C ALA A 219 -0.33 1.94 -8.36
N SER A 220 -1.57 1.42 -8.33
CA SER A 220 -2.62 1.78 -9.29
C SER A 220 -3.05 3.25 -9.17
N GLU A 221 -3.22 3.74 -7.94
CA GLU A 221 -3.56 5.15 -7.68
C GLU A 221 -2.45 6.10 -8.16
N ASN A 222 -1.19 5.77 -7.89
CA ASN A 222 -0.04 6.52 -8.39
C ASN A 222 0.03 6.55 -9.91
N ALA A 223 -0.25 5.43 -10.58
CA ALA A 223 -0.31 5.38 -12.04
C ALA A 223 -1.44 6.28 -12.59
N ALA A 224 -2.61 6.27 -11.96
CA ALA A 224 -3.74 7.13 -12.33
C ALA A 224 -3.42 8.62 -12.13
N ARG A 225 -2.81 8.99 -11.00
CA ARG A 225 -2.34 10.36 -10.71
C ARG A 225 -1.29 10.83 -11.73
N ALA A 226 -0.35 9.96 -12.10
CA ALA A 226 0.64 10.27 -13.15
C ALA A 226 -0.03 10.56 -14.50
N GLY A 227 -1.08 9.80 -14.87
CA GLY A 227 -1.89 10.08 -16.05
C GLY A 227 -2.62 11.44 -15.99
N GLN A 228 -3.13 11.83 -14.83
CA GLN A 228 -3.75 13.15 -14.63
C GLN A 228 -2.75 14.29 -14.81
N ILE A 229 -1.52 14.15 -14.29
CA ILE A 229 -0.44 15.12 -14.48
C ILE A 229 -0.15 15.31 -15.98
N GLU A 230 -0.07 14.21 -16.74
CA GLU A 230 0.20 14.29 -18.18
C GLU A 230 -0.94 14.99 -18.94
N SER A 231 -2.19 14.69 -18.59
CA SER A 231 -3.35 15.41 -19.15
C SER A 231 -3.29 16.91 -18.87
N LEU A 232 -2.99 17.31 -17.63
CA LEU A 232 -2.90 18.72 -17.25
C LEU A 232 -1.75 19.44 -17.97
N LYS A 233 -0.60 18.76 -18.18
CA LYS A 233 0.49 19.31 -19.00
C LYS A 233 0.05 19.55 -20.44
N GLY A 234 -0.69 18.60 -21.02
CA GLY A 234 -1.30 18.74 -22.35
C GLY A 234 -2.25 19.94 -22.44
N ASP A 235 -3.12 20.10 -21.44
CA ASP A 235 -4.06 21.23 -21.37
C ASP A 235 -3.32 22.57 -21.26
N ILE A 236 -2.30 22.67 -20.41
CA ILE A 236 -1.46 23.87 -20.28
C ILE A 236 -0.83 24.23 -21.64
N ALA A 237 -0.26 23.27 -22.34
CA ALA A 237 0.32 23.49 -23.67
C ALA A 237 -0.74 23.94 -24.69
N GLY A 238 -1.95 23.38 -24.62
CA GLY A 238 -3.09 23.80 -25.42
C GLY A 238 -3.52 25.24 -25.14
N TRP A 239 -3.63 25.63 -23.87
CA TRP A 239 -3.97 26.99 -23.46
C TRP A 239 -2.89 27.99 -23.84
N GLN A 240 -1.60 27.65 -23.77
CA GLN A 240 -0.50 28.51 -24.23
C GLN A 240 -0.66 28.86 -25.72
N LYS A 241 -0.94 27.87 -26.58
CA LYS A 241 -1.20 28.11 -28.00
C LYS A 241 -2.43 28.99 -28.25
N GLN A 242 -3.47 28.85 -27.43
CA GLN A 242 -4.67 29.69 -27.53
C GLN A 242 -4.39 31.14 -27.13
N ILE A 243 -3.61 31.36 -26.06
CA ILE A 243 -3.21 32.71 -25.62
C ILE A 243 -2.39 33.39 -26.72
N GLU A 244 -1.37 32.72 -27.28
CA GLU A 244 -0.56 33.26 -28.38
C GLU A 244 -1.42 33.64 -29.59
N LYS A 245 -2.40 32.79 -29.94
CA LYS A 245 -3.33 33.07 -31.03
C LYS A 245 -4.19 34.30 -30.73
N GLN A 246 -4.72 34.41 -29.51
CA GLN A 246 -5.53 35.56 -29.10
C GLN A 246 -4.72 36.86 -29.08
N GLN A 247 -3.49 36.84 -28.56
CA GLN A 247 -2.59 38.00 -28.55
C GLN A 247 -2.29 38.50 -29.98
N LYS A 248 -2.09 37.58 -30.94
CA LYS A 248 -1.93 37.94 -32.35
C LYS A 248 -3.19 38.57 -32.95
N VAL A 249 -4.38 38.08 -32.59
CA VAL A 249 -5.65 38.67 -33.05
C VAL A 249 -5.86 40.05 -32.44
N SER A 250 -5.62 40.22 -31.13
CA SER A 250 -5.77 41.52 -30.47
C SER A 250 -4.77 42.55 -30.98
N ALA A 251 -3.52 42.14 -31.29
CA ALA A 251 -2.53 43.01 -31.90
C ALA A 251 -3.00 43.52 -33.27
N ARG A 252 -3.51 42.63 -34.14
CA ARG A 252 -4.09 43.01 -35.43
C ARG A 252 -5.31 43.92 -35.29
N GLN A 253 -6.17 43.66 -34.32
CA GLN A 253 -7.35 44.51 -34.06
C GLN A 253 -6.92 45.90 -33.59
N ALA A 254 -5.92 46.00 -32.71
CA ALA A 254 -5.36 47.27 -32.28
C ALA A 254 -4.70 48.02 -33.44
N GLU A 255 -3.98 47.35 -34.34
CA GLU A 255 -3.44 47.96 -35.57
C GLU A 255 -4.56 48.54 -36.46
N VAL A 256 -5.66 47.81 -36.64
CA VAL A 256 -6.82 48.28 -37.42
C VAL A 256 -7.51 49.46 -36.75
N GLU A 257 -7.69 49.44 -35.44
CA GLU A 257 -8.30 50.54 -34.68
C GLU A 257 -7.43 51.80 -34.73
N VAL A 258 -6.11 51.66 -34.53
CA VAL A 258 -5.15 52.76 -34.69
C VAL A 258 -5.18 53.29 -36.12
N ALA A 259 -5.26 52.41 -37.13
CA ALA A 259 -5.39 52.84 -38.51
C ALA A 259 -6.67 53.64 -38.77
N GLN A 260 -7.81 53.22 -38.23
CA GLN A 260 -9.08 53.94 -38.38
C GLN A 260 -9.05 55.31 -37.68
N ASN A 261 -8.55 55.36 -36.45
CA ASN A 261 -8.55 56.59 -35.64
C ASN A 261 -7.57 57.65 -36.17
N LEU A 262 -6.47 57.22 -36.80
CA LEU A 262 -5.45 58.11 -37.33
C LEU A 262 -5.59 58.37 -38.83
N GLY A 263 -6.71 58.02 -39.47
CA GLY A 263 -6.96 58.38 -40.88
C GLY A 263 -6.28 57.49 -41.93
N GLY A 264 -5.83 56.30 -41.54
CA GLY A 264 -5.45 55.22 -42.45
C GLY A 264 -6.66 54.58 -43.15
N PRO A 265 -6.46 53.48 -43.90
CA PRO A 265 -5.24 52.67 -43.97
C PRO A 265 -4.15 53.26 -44.88
N TYR A 266 -2.90 53.05 -44.47
CA TYR A 266 -1.67 53.28 -45.24
C TYR A 266 -0.99 51.95 -45.57
N SER A 267 -0.02 51.96 -46.48
CA SER A 267 0.72 50.76 -46.92
C SER A 267 1.70 50.18 -45.89
N ILE A 268 2.03 50.94 -44.85
CA ILE A 268 2.89 50.55 -43.73
C ILE A 268 2.16 50.90 -42.42
N PRO A 269 2.61 50.42 -41.23
CA PRO A 269 1.92 50.68 -39.97
C PRO A 269 1.61 52.16 -39.75
N THR A 270 0.33 52.47 -39.48
CA THR A 270 -0.17 53.86 -39.43
C THR A 270 0.57 54.74 -38.42
N TYR A 271 1.04 54.18 -37.30
CA TYR A 271 1.80 54.96 -36.31
C TYR A 271 3.13 55.48 -36.86
N ILE A 272 3.78 54.72 -37.75
CA ILE A 272 5.01 55.14 -38.43
C ILE A 272 4.69 56.32 -39.35
N VAL A 273 3.67 56.17 -40.19
CA VAL A 273 3.25 57.23 -41.14
C VAL A 273 2.84 58.52 -40.43
N MET A 274 2.16 58.40 -39.29
CA MET A 274 1.78 59.56 -38.48
C MET A 274 2.98 60.25 -37.84
N CYS A 275 3.98 59.50 -37.40
CA CYS A 275 5.22 60.06 -36.88
C CYS A 275 6.06 60.72 -37.99
N GLU A 276 6.13 60.10 -39.18
CA GLU A 276 6.94 60.58 -40.30
C GLU A 276 6.38 61.87 -40.92
N SER A 277 5.06 61.95 -41.14
CA SER A 277 4.46 63.08 -41.87
C SER A 277 3.13 63.60 -41.30
N GLY A 278 2.64 63.00 -40.20
CA GLY A 278 1.26 63.20 -39.76
C GLY A 278 0.23 62.69 -40.76
N GLY A 279 0.61 61.79 -41.67
CA GLY A 279 -0.28 61.25 -42.71
C GLY A 279 -0.44 62.13 -43.95
N ASN A 280 0.37 63.17 -44.11
CA ASN A 280 0.24 64.14 -45.19
C ASN A 280 0.99 63.72 -46.47
N TYR A 281 0.25 63.40 -47.54
CA TYR A 281 0.78 62.98 -48.85
C TYR A 281 1.55 64.07 -49.62
N SER A 282 1.48 65.32 -49.19
CA SER A 282 2.22 66.44 -49.77
C SER A 282 3.34 66.96 -48.85
N ALA A 283 3.63 66.25 -47.75
CA ALA A 283 4.70 66.64 -46.83
C ALA A 283 6.07 66.56 -47.50
N VAL A 284 6.95 67.50 -47.16
CA VAL A 284 8.35 67.53 -47.60
C VAL A 284 9.21 67.88 -46.40
N ASN A 285 10.21 67.05 -46.12
CA ASN A 285 11.25 67.38 -45.17
C ASN A 285 12.23 68.39 -45.81
N PRO A 286 12.31 69.63 -45.32
CA PRO A 286 13.14 70.67 -45.96
C PRO A 286 14.65 70.40 -45.89
N SER A 287 15.10 69.50 -45.00
CA SER A 287 16.52 69.21 -44.80
C SER A 287 16.99 67.99 -45.59
N SER A 288 16.21 66.91 -45.62
CA SER A 288 16.57 65.67 -46.33
C SER A 288 15.99 65.58 -47.74
N GLY A 289 14.97 66.38 -48.07
CA GLY A 289 14.22 66.26 -49.31
C GLY A 289 13.29 65.04 -49.37
N ALA A 290 13.16 64.29 -48.27
CA ALA A 290 12.19 63.21 -48.15
C ALA A 290 10.76 63.73 -48.32
N GLY A 291 9.95 63.01 -49.11
CA GLY A 291 8.64 63.51 -49.55
C GLY A 291 7.51 62.51 -49.36
N GLY A 292 6.29 63.04 -49.34
CA GLY A 292 5.06 62.26 -49.29
C GLY A 292 4.68 61.77 -47.89
N ALA A 293 3.58 61.03 -47.80
CA ALA A 293 3.06 60.54 -46.51
C ALA A 293 4.08 59.62 -45.81
N TYR A 294 4.90 58.92 -46.59
CA TYR A 294 5.86 57.94 -46.11
C TYR A 294 7.28 58.49 -45.93
N GLN A 295 7.50 59.80 -46.17
CA GLN A 295 8.81 60.46 -46.12
C GLN A 295 9.93 59.67 -46.83
N ILE A 296 9.68 59.28 -48.09
CA ILE A 296 10.64 58.50 -48.87
C ILE A 296 11.69 59.44 -49.46
N MET A 297 12.97 59.10 -49.35
CA MET A 297 14.07 59.85 -49.98
C MET A 297 13.96 59.79 -51.50
N PRO A 298 14.25 60.89 -52.25
CA PRO A 298 14.14 60.91 -53.71
C PRO A 298 14.95 59.82 -54.43
N SER A 299 16.15 59.52 -53.95
CA SER A 299 16.99 58.45 -54.51
C SER A 299 16.37 57.06 -54.34
N THR A 300 15.78 56.80 -53.18
CA THR A 300 15.07 55.54 -52.89
C THR A 300 13.77 55.47 -53.72
N TRP A 301 13.05 56.58 -53.83
CA TRP A 301 11.83 56.66 -54.66
C TRP A 301 12.10 56.26 -56.11
N GLU A 302 13.14 56.83 -56.72
CA GLU A 302 13.57 56.50 -58.07
C GLU A 302 14.02 55.03 -58.19
N ALA A 303 14.76 54.53 -57.20
CA ALA A 303 15.24 53.14 -57.19
C ALA A 303 14.10 52.09 -57.21
N TYR A 304 12.95 52.39 -56.60
CA TYR A 304 11.76 51.52 -56.61
C TYR A 304 10.77 51.87 -57.76
N GLY A 305 11.25 52.61 -58.77
CA GLY A 305 10.54 52.92 -60.00
C GLY A 305 9.58 54.10 -59.92
N GLY A 306 9.72 54.95 -58.90
CA GLY A 306 8.97 56.19 -58.78
C GLY A 306 9.43 57.22 -59.81
N THR A 307 8.47 57.92 -60.42
CA THR A 307 8.75 59.00 -61.37
C THR A 307 8.47 60.35 -60.69
N GLY A 308 9.31 61.35 -60.92
CA GLY A 308 9.20 62.66 -60.27
C GLY A 308 9.54 62.61 -58.77
N LEU A 309 9.02 63.55 -57.98
CA LEU A 309 9.23 63.59 -56.54
C LEU A 309 8.10 62.86 -55.77
N PRO A 310 8.40 62.22 -54.62
CA PRO A 310 7.42 61.43 -53.86
C PRO A 310 6.14 62.19 -53.50
N GLN A 311 6.26 63.45 -53.04
CA GLN A 311 5.13 64.30 -52.63
C GLN A 311 4.24 64.78 -53.79
N GLU A 312 4.73 64.67 -55.03
CA GLU A 312 4.00 65.07 -56.24
C GLU A 312 3.27 63.88 -56.88
N ALA A 313 3.66 62.66 -56.50
CA ALA A 313 3.05 61.44 -56.98
C ALA A 313 1.66 61.23 -56.36
N SER A 314 0.81 60.52 -57.11
CA SER A 314 -0.52 60.14 -56.62
C SER A 314 -0.43 59.32 -55.32
N LYS A 315 -1.44 59.42 -54.46
CA LYS A 315 -1.57 58.59 -53.25
C LYS A 315 -1.31 57.11 -53.55
N ALA A 316 -1.92 56.58 -54.60
CA ALA A 316 -1.77 55.17 -54.97
C ALA A 316 -0.34 54.80 -55.34
N GLU A 317 0.42 55.71 -55.95
CA GLU A 317 1.82 55.49 -56.29
C GLU A 317 2.73 55.56 -55.07
N GLN A 318 2.48 56.52 -54.16
CA GLN A 318 3.17 56.59 -52.87
C GLN A 318 2.93 55.32 -52.05
N ASP A 319 1.67 54.88 -51.96
CA ASP A 319 1.26 53.65 -51.31
C ASP A 319 1.94 52.42 -51.94
N ARG A 320 2.00 52.34 -53.27
CA ARG A 320 2.63 51.23 -54.00
C ARG A 320 4.12 51.13 -53.67
N ILE A 321 4.85 52.23 -53.77
CA ILE A 321 6.30 52.23 -53.53
C ILE A 321 6.62 52.00 -52.05
N ALA A 322 5.86 52.61 -51.14
CA ALA A 322 5.99 52.35 -49.71
C ALA A 322 5.77 50.87 -49.36
N ALA A 323 4.76 50.23 -49.98
CA ALA A 323 4.53 48.79 -49.80
C ALA A 323 5.70 47.93 -50.31
N LEU A 324 6.32 48.30 -51.43
CA LEU A 324 7.50 47.61 -51.96
C LEU A 324 8.71 47.75 -51.03
N ILE A 325 9.00 48.95 -50.56
CA ILE A 325 10.10 49.21 -49.62
C ILE A 325 9.85 48.46 -48.31
N TRP A 326 8.62 48.44 -47.81
CA TRP A 326 8.26 47.74 -46.57
C TRP A 326 8.41 46.23 -46.71
N ALA A 327 8.03 45.67 -47.86
CA ALA A 327 8.20 44.25 -48.13
C ALA A 327 9.68 43.85 -48.26
N ASP A 328 10.54 44.74 -48.74
CA ASP A 328 11.96 44.50 -48.99
C ASP A 328 12.84 44.76 -47.76
N SER A 329 12.66 45.91 -47.10
CA SER A 329 13.52 46.41 -46.02
C SER A 329 12.87 46.41 -44.63
N GLY A 330 11.55 46.20 -44.55
CA GLY A 330 10.82 46.20 -43.29
C GLY A 330 10.87 47.53 -42.52
N PRO A 331 10.63 47.53 -41.19
CA PRO A 331 10.57 48.75 -40.39
C PRO A 331 11.84 49.60 -40.42
N GLY A 332 13.02 48.99 -40.58
CA GLY A 332 14.31 49.69 -40.52
C GLY A 332 14.56 50.74 -41.61
N ALA A 333 13.69 50.83 -42.63
CA ALA A 333 13.75 51.89 -43.64
C ALA A 333 13.10 53.21 -43.19
N TRP A 334 12.39 53.23 -42.07
CA TRP A 334 11.74 54.43 -41.51
C TRP A 334 12.35 54.80 -40.16
N SER A 335 12.47 56.10 -39.91
CA SER A 335 13.08 56.62 -38.67
C SER A 335 12.18 56.47 -37.45
N CYS A 336 10.87 56.41 -37.70
CA CYS A 336 9.80 56.31 -36.69
C CYS A 336 9.31 54.87 -36.42
N ALA A 337 10.06 53.85 -36.85
CA ALA A 337 9.66 52.44 -36.73
C ALA A 337 10.08 51.77 -35.41
#